data_AF-A0A7S3GX32-F1
#
_entry.id   AF-A0A7S3GX32-F1
#
_cell.length_a   1.000
_cell.length_b   1.000
_cell.length_c   1.000
_cell.angle_alpha   90.00
_cell.angle_beta   90.00
_cell.angle_gamma   90.00
#
_symmetry.space_group_name_H-M   'P 1'
#
loop_
_entity.id
_entity.type
_entity.pdbx_description
1 polymer ?
#
loop_
_entity_poly.entity_id
_entity_poly.type
_entity_poly.pdbx_seq_one_letter_code
_entity_poly.pdbx_strand_id
1 'polypeptide(L)'
;MRQGRSQSRSSTRTKATSPSPNLTNMLMKKSMKLPQIGGAQDDSPPYGGGQQANSGLISGVCSQQGKRPYQEDEYAIRPYLNQASPPGEQDTNIETHFYGLFDGHAGGRCSNYVAGSLPNVLAEDPSFFTNLPQALKRSFHTTNEQFLKVAEKMKYHDGSTGITAVVRDSKVLVANVGDCRALIISGGRPIQMSIDQKPTNPEEQKRITALGGTVVYCMGVARVNRVLAVSRAFGNRTLRSVIRPDAEMMQRELTKDDDYLVMASDGLWDVLKNKDVCDVCYSPFTQCNPQSIAEELVHAALQRGSMDNVTCIVVRLTDYVQRILGARAAAGGPAGAGAGGVAGSAALQASMPGGGGGQSGSHVGLERSSSLKNVAQTNSGASLLRQLDSPGLGNHNNNNNNNNN
;
A
#
# COMPACT_ATOMS: atom_id res chain seq x y z
N MET A 1 -2.76 94.75 14.77
CA MET A 1 -1.49 95.23 15.33
C MET A 1 -0.64 94.05 15.76
N ARG A 2 0.60 94.03 15.26
CA ARG A 2 1.85 93.38 15.76
C ARG A 2 2.04 91.85 15.77
N GLN A 3 3.25 91.54 15.30
CA GLN A 3 3.93 90.28 15.00
C GLN A 3 4.58 89.61 16.23
N GLY A 4 4.97 88.33 16.07
CA GLY A 4 6.17 87.71 16.70
C GLY A 4 6.51 86.41 15.96
N ARG A 5 7.58 86.33 15.14
CA ARG A 5 8.98 85.91 15.44
C ARG A 5 9.05 84.64 16.30
N SER A 6 9.42 83.44 15.83
CA SER A 6 10.56 82.91 15.05
C SER A 6 11.84 82.60 15.86
N GLN A 7 12.41 81.44 15.50
CA GLN A 7 13.74 80.85 15.81
C GLN A 7 13.90 80.07 17.13
N SER A 8 14.80 79.08 17.25
CA SER A 8 15.16 77.89 16.43
C SER A 8 16.15 77.05 17.26
N ARG A 9 15.97 75.72 17.23
CA ARG A 9 16.94 74.60 17.33
C ARG A 9 17.99 74.54 18.46
N SER A 10 17.97 73.42 19.19
CA SER A 10 19.17 72.62 19.51
C SER A 10 18.77 71.18 19.88
N SER A 11 19.57 70.21 19.41
CA SER A 11 19.32 68.77 19.36
C SER A 11 19.79 68.02 20.62
N THR A 12 19.01 67.04 21.08
CA THR A 12 19.52 65.92 21.88
C THR A 12 18.99 64.59 21.34
N ARG A 13 19.91 63.62 21.26
CA ARG A 13 19.81 62.31 20.63
C ARG A 13 19.55 61.28 21.74
N THR A 14 18.40 60.61 21.73
CA THR A 14 18.14 59.44 22.58
C THR A 14 18.09 58.17 21.74
N LYS A 15 18.77 57.13 22.24
CA LYS A 15 18.91 55.79 21.64
C LYS A 15 17.57 55.05 21.68
N ALA A 16 17.13 54.52 20.55
CA ALA A 16 16.05 53.55 20.46
C ALA A 16 16.62 52.12 20.59
N THR A 17 16.04 51.36 21.51
CA THR A 17 16.23 49.92 21.71
C THR A 17 15.53 49.12 20.60
N SER A 18 16.25 48.19 19.96
CA SER A 18 15.71 47.24 18.99
C SER A 18 14.99 46.06 19.67
N PRO A 19 13.83 45.59 19.18
CA PRO A 19 13.21 44.36 19.64
C PRO A 19 13.84 43.12 18.97
N SER A 20 13.91 42.02 19.74
CA SER A 20 14.40 40.69 19.34
C SER A 20 13.62 40.10 18.14
N PRO A 21 14.27 39.31 17.26
CA PRO A 21 13.59 38.74 16.10
C PRO A 21 12.70 37.54 16.47
N ASN A 22 11.44 37.64 16.04
CA ASN A 22 10.42 36.58 16.09
C ASN A 22 10.83 35.35 15.27
N LEU A 23 10.70 34.16 15.88
CA LEU A 23 10.97 32.82 15.30
C LEU A 23 10.04 32.45 14.13
N THR A 24 9.03 33.26 13.83
CA THR A 24 7.96 32.96 12.86
C THR A 24 8.35 33.20 11.40
N ASN A 25 9.46 33.92 11.12
CA ASN A 25 9.87 34.29 9.76
C ASN A 25 10.98 33.42 9.15
N MET A 26 11.46 32.38 9.84
CA MET A 26 12.52 31.50 9.32
C MET A 26 12.00 30.27 8.55
N LEU A 27 10.68 30.07 8.48
CA LEU A 27 10.03 28.92 7.82
C LEU A 27 9.35 29.25 6.48
N MET A 28 9.45 30.48 5.96
CA MET A 28 8.79 30.89 4.70
C MET A 28 9.72 31.26 3.53
N LYS A 29 11.02 30.94 3.61
CA LYS A 29 11.99 31.22 2.52
C LYS A 29 12.68 29.99 1.92
N LYS A 30 11.99 28.86 1.83
CA LYS A 30 12.27 27.86 0.79
C LYS A 30 11.13 27.89 -0.22
N SER A 31 11.33 28.67 -1.27
CA SER A 31 10.48 28.66 -2.46
C SER A 31 10.55 27.25 -3.06
N MET A 32 9.53 26.43 -2.82
CA MET A 32 9.32 25.18 -3.54
C MET A 32 9.00 25.55 -4.99
N LYS A 33 10.00 25.48 -5.86
CA LYS A 33 9.75 25.37 -7.30
C LYS A 33 8.96 24.08 -7.50
N LEU A 34 7.76 24.18 -8.06
CA LEU A 34 7.08 22.99 -8.60
C LEU A 34 8.00 22.36 -9.66
N PRO A 35 8.18 21.02 -9.68
CA PRO A 35 8.88 20.38 -10.78
C PRO A 35 8.09 20.63 -12.07
N GLN A 36 8.80 21.10 -13.10
CA GLN A 36 8.29 21.11 -14.47
C GLN A 36 8.06 19.66 -14.89
N ILE A 37 6.89 19.38 -15.47
CA ILE A 37 6.50 18.09 -16.03
C ILE A 37 7.30 17.93 -17.34
N GLY A 38 8.44 17.24 -17.26
CA GLY A 38 9.18 16.73 -18.40
C GLY A 38 8.93 15.22 -18.51
N GLY A 39 8.65 14.74 -19.72
CA GLY A 39 8.40 13.32 -19.98
C GLY A 39 9.53 12.44 -19.46
N ALA A 40 9.15 11.28 -18.91
CA ALA A 40 10.08 10.27 -18.45
C ALA A 40 11.07 9.92 -19.57
N GLN A 41 12.30 10.39 -19.42
CA GLN A 41 13.44 9.84 -20.15
C GLN A 41 13.97 8.66 -19.33
N ASP A 42 14.16 7.56 -20.05
CA ASP A 42 14.72 6.30 -19.60
C ASP A 42 16.17 6.49 -19.12
N ASP A 43 16.34 6.66 -17.80
CA ASP A 43 17.64 6.65 -17.11
C ASP A 43 17.92 5.24 -16.54
N SER A 44 17.77 4.21 -17.36
CA SER A 44 18.39 2.91 -17.09
C SER A 44 19.93 3.08 -17.05
N PRO A 45 20.63 2.73 -15.94
CA PRO A 45 22.08 2.78 -15.95
C PRO A 45 22.63 1.76 -16.96
N PRO A 46 23.68 2.11 -17.74
CA PRO A 46 24.24 1.22 -18.73
C PRO A 46 24.87 0.01 -18.03
N TYR A 47 24.56 -1.20 -18.52
CA TYR A 47 25.28 -2.42 -18.19
C TYR A 47 26.76 -2.24 -18.56
N GLY A 48 27.59 -1.97 -17.55
CA GLY A 48 29.04 -1.81 -17.68
C GLY A 48 29.74 -2.46 -16.49
N GLY A 49 30.61 -3.43 -16.77
CA GLY A 49 31.26 -4.30 -15.79
C GLY A 49 32.07 -3.56 -14.73
N GLY A 50 31.75 -3.87 -13.48
CA GLY A 50 32.49 -3.51 -12.29
C GLY A 50 31.77 -4.10 -11.08
N GLN A 51 32.19 -5.27 -10.62
CA GLN A 51 31.64 -5.91 -9.41
C GLN A 51 31.99 -5.07 -8.18
N GLN A 52 31.11 -4.14 -7.83
CA GLN A 52 30.87 -3.81 -6.44
C GLN A 52 29.86 -4.83 -5.92
N ALA A 53 30.19 -5.54 -4.85
CA ALA A 53 29.31 -6.53 -4.24
C ALA A 53 28.01 -5.84 -3.79
N ASN A 54 26.91 -6.08 -4.51
CA ASN A 54 25.58 -5.57 -4.18
C ASN A 54 25.16 -6.12 -2.80
N SER A 55 25.27 -5.30 -1.76
CA SER A 55 24.97 -5.68 -0.38
C SER A 55 23.47 -5.59 -0.02
N GLY A 56 22.64 -5.00 -0.90
CA GLY A 56 21.22 -4.77 -0.67
C GLY A 56 20.31 -5.95 -1.07
N LEU A 57 19.04 -5.89 -0.67
CA LEU A 57 18.02 -6.83 -1.13
C LEU A 57 17.86 -6.77 -2.64
N ILE A 58 17.93 -7.92 -3.30
CA ILE A 58 17.74 -8.03 -4.75
C ILE A 58 16.24 -8.04 -5.03
N SER A 59 15.79 -7.13 -5.89
CA SER A 59 14.40 -7.00 -6.29
C SER A 59 14.25 -6.84 -7.79
N GLY A 60 13.08 -7.20 -8.31
CA GLY A 60 12.66 -6.96 -9.68
C GLY A 60 11.26 -6.36 -9.71
N VAL A 61 10.94 -5.68 -10.80
CA VAL A 61 9.65 -5.03 -11.01
C VAL A 61 9.25 -5.12 -12.47
N CYS A 62 7.97 -5.41 -12.71
CA CYS A 62 7.35 -5.29 -14.01
C CYS A 62 6.09 -4.45 -13.88
N SER A 63 5.92 -3.46 -14.75
CA SER A 63 4.74 -2.60 -14.81
C SER A 63 4.30 -2.50 -16.26
N GLN A 64 3.04 -2.83 -16.53
CA GLN A 64 2.45 -2.84 -17.86
C GLN A 64 1.14 -2.06 -17.84
N GLN A 65 0.96 -1.16 -18.81
CA GLN A 65 -0.28 -0.39 -18.96
C GLN A 65 -1.50 -1.29 -19.24
N GLY A 66 -1.28 -2.46 -19.87
CA GLY A 66 -2.34 -3.38 -20.22
C GLY A 66 -3.32 -2.77 -21.23
N LYS A 67 -4.62 -2.94 -21.00
CA LYS A 67 -5.69 -2.46 -21.91
C LYS A 67 -6.19 -1.06 -21.57
N ARG A 68 -5.69 -0.43 -20.50
CA ARG A 68 -6.08 0.93 -20.12
C ARG A 68 -5.48 1.97 -21.07
N PRO A 69 -6.12 3.15 -21.22
CA PRO A 69 -5.60 4.22 -22.07
C PRO A 69 -4.34 4.89 -21.48
N TYR A 70 -4.14 4.80 -20.17
CA TYR A 70 -3.02 5.41 -19.45
C TYR A 70 -2.45 4.42 -18.43
N GLN A 71 -1.16 4.58 -18.11
CA GLN A 71 -0.55 3.95 -16.94
C GLN A 71 -0.72 4.88 -15.74
N GLU A 72 -1.54 4.48 -14.76
CA GLU A 72 -1.77 5.21 -13.51
C GLU A 72 -1.09 4.55 -12.30
N ASP A 73 -0.60 3.31 -12.44
CA ASP A 73 0.26 2.65 -11.44
C ASP A 73 1.62 3.34 -11.34
N GLU A 74 2.10 3.48 -10.11
CA GLU A 74 3.45 3.94 -9.79
C GLU A 74 4.07 3.07 -8.70
N TYR A 75 5.40 3.08 -8.62
CA TYR A 75 6.13 2.32 -7.60
C TYR A 75 7.37 3.07 -7.08
N ALA A 76 7.83 2.66 -5.90
CA ALA A 76 9.04 3.18 -5.29
C ALA A 76 9.86 2.06 -4.67
N ILE A 77 11.07 1.87 -5.17
CA ILE A 77 12.08 0.98 -4.59
C ILE A 77 13.21 1.86 -4.05
N ARG A 78 13.45 1.80 -2.74
CA ARG A 78 14.48 2.58 -2.04
C ARG A 78 15.27 1.64 -1.13
N PRO A 79 16.29 0.96 -1.68
CA PRO A 79 17.27 0.26 -0.87
C PRO A 79 18.00 1.28 0.01
N TYR A 80 18.34 0.89 1.24
CA TYR A 80 19.12 1.74 2.14
C TYR A 80 18.53 3.14 2.38
N LEU A 81 17.23 3.19 2.66
CA LEU A 81 16.43 4.42 2.76
C LEU A 81 17.05 5.52 3.65
N ASN A 82 17.88 5.16 4.62
CA ASN A 82 18.38 6.04 5.67
C ASN A 82 19.92 6.12 5.80
N GLN A 83 20.70 5.78 4.76
CA GLN A 83 22.18 5.76 4.85
C GLN A 83 22.88 7.13 4.89
N ALA A 84 22.21 8.19 5.34
CA ALA A 84 22.86 9.47 5.64
C ALA A 84 22.69 9.81 7.12
N SER A 85 23.63 9.35 7.95
CA SER A 85 23.78 9.88 9.31
C SER A 85 24.16 11.37 9.21
N PRO A 86 23.51 12.29 9.95
CA PRO A 86 23.99 13.66 10.08
C PRO A 86 25.45 13.66 10.60
N PRO A 87 26.32 14.58 10.14
CA PRO A 87 27.68 14.66 10.67
C PRO A 87 27.68 14.87 12.18
N GLY A 88 28.22 13.91 12.95
CA GLY A 88 28.41 14.02 14.40
C GLY A 88 27.49 13.17 15.27
N GLU A 89 26.53 12.42 14.71
CA GLU A 89 25.75 11.43 15.46
C GLU A 89 26.39 10.03 15.37
N GLN A 90 26.27 9.24 16.45
CA GLN A 90 26.68 7.83 16.45
C GLN A 90 25.95 7.10 15.31
N ASP A 91 26.66 6.19 14.65
CA ASP A 91 26.21 5.47 13.47
C ASP A 91 25.02 4.56 13.81
N THR A 92 23.80 5.11 13.82
CA THR A 92 22.54 4.34 14.01
C THR A 92 22.08 3.73 12.70
N ASN A 93 23.01 3.34 11.82
CA ASN A 93 22.74 2.96 10.44
C ASN A 93 22.02 1.60 10.37
N ILE A 94 20.73 1.61 10.68
CA ILE A 94 19.88 0.43 10.60
C ILE A 94 19.50 0.26 9.13
N GLU A 95 20.03 -0.79 8.52
CA GLU A 95 19.72 -1.19 7.15
C GLU A 95 18.21 -1.30 6.97
N THR A 96 17.64 -0.34 6.23
CA THR A 96 16.21 -0.23 5.97
C THR A 96 15.97 -0.18 4.47
N HIS A 97 15.14 -1.09 3.96
CA HIS A 97 14.73 -1.12 2.56
C HIS A 97 13.24 -0.85 2.45
N PHE A 98 12.86 0.07 1.57
CA PHE A 98 11.46 0.43 1.32
C PHE A 98 11.03 0.02 -0.08
N TYR A 99 9.86 -0.59 -0.15
CA TYR A 99 9.16 -0.94 -1.37
C TYR A 99 7.73 -0.38 -1.28
N GLY A 100 7.25 0.28 -2.32
CA GLY A 100 5.90 0.83 -2.40
C GLY A 100 5.32 0.64 -3.79
N LEU A 101 4.03 0.33 -3.84
CA LEU A 101 3.24 0.22 -5.07
C LEU A 101 1.94 0.98 -4.87
N PHE A 102 1.59 1.82 -5.84
CA PHE A 102 0.52 2.82 -5.76
C PHE A 102 -0.31 2.76 -7.04
N ASP A 103 -1.49 2.14 -6.95
CA ASP A 103 -2.44 2.05 -8.06
C ASP A 103 -3.25 3.34 -8.10
N GLY A 104 -3.10 4.11 -9.18
CA GLY A 104 -3.72 5.42 -9.34
C GLY A 104 -5.12 5.33 -9.95
N HIS A 105 -6.02 6.24 -9.54
CA HIS A 105 -7.33 6.36 -10.16
C HIS A 105 -7.74 7.80 -10.41
N ALA A 106 -8.43 8.01 -11.53
CA ALA A 106 -8.86 9.32 -12.03
C ALA A 106 -7.66 10.27 -12.32
N GLY A 107 -6.54 9.68 -12.73
CA GLY A 107 -5.27 10.34 -13.02
C GLY A 107 -4.11 9.79 -12.19
N GLY A 108 -2.93 9.68 -12.81
CA GLY A 108 -1.69 9.22 -12.16
C GLY A 108 -0.98 10.25 -11.29
N ARG A 109 -1.55 11.44 -11.01
CA ARG A 109 -0.82 12.48 -10.24
C ARG A 109 -0.71 12.13 -8.77
N CYS A 110 -1.69 11.44 -8.21
CA CYS A 110 -1.67 11.03 -6.81
C CYS A 110 -0.64 9.91 -6.58
N SER A 111 -0.72 8.83 -7.38
CA SER A 111 0.22 7.71 -7.33
C SER A 111 1.67 8.19 -7.53
N ASN A 112 1.91 9.04 -8.52
CA ASN A 112 3.24 9.61 -8.78
C ASN A 112 3.76 10.47 -7.61
N TYR A 113 2.90 11.33 -7.04
CA TYR A 113 3.27 12.15 -5.89
C TYR A 113 3.62 11.29 -4.66
N VAL A 114 2.81 10.28 -4.37
CA VAL A 114 3.00 9.40 -3.21
C VAL A 114 4.27 8.57 -3.40
N ALA A 115 4.50 7.98 -4.57
CA ALA A 115 5.72 7.23 -4.90
C ALA A 115 7.00 8.06 -4.72
N GLY A 116 6.97 9.33 -5.15
CA GLY A 116 8.11 10.24 -5.03
C GLY A 116 8.34 10.79 -3.62
N SER A 117 7.29 10.93 -2.81
CA SER A 117 7.35 11.68 -1.54
C SER A 117 7.34 10.79 -0.28
N LEU A 118 6.55 9.71 -0.27
CA LEU A 118 6.32 8.89 0.91
C LEU A 118 7.62 8.30 1.52
N PRO A 119 8.59 7.79 0.74
CA PRO A 119 9.83 7.26 1.31
C PRO A 119 10.63 8.32 2.06
N ASN A 120 10.69 9.54 1.54
CA ASN A 120 11.43 10.65 2.15
C ASN A 120 10.72 11.13 3.43
N VAL A 121 9.40 11.31 3.37
CA VAL A 121 8.59 11.68 4.54
C VAL A 121 8.72 10.64 5.66
N LEU A 122 8.81 9.35 5.30
CA LEU A 122 9.08 8.28 6.26
C LEU A 122 10.49 8.41 6.88
N ALA A 123 11.52 8.58 6.05
CA ALA A 123 12.91 8.68 6.51
C ALA A 123 13.15 9.89 7.42
N GLU A 124 12.45 11.00 7.18
CA GLU A 124 12.51 12.24 7.95
C GLU A 124 11.65 12.23 9.23
N ASP A 125 10.79 11.22 9.42
CA ASP A 125 9.93 11.15 10.60
C ASP A 125 10.77 10.92 11.88
N PRO A 126 10.57 11.69 12.97
CA PRO A 126 11.38 11.57 14.19
C PRO A 126 11.32 10.21 14.88
N SER A 127 10.28 9.41 14.61
CA SER A 127 10.14 8.05 15.12
C SER A 127 10.65 7.00 14.15
N PHE A 128 11.25 7.37 13.02
CA PHE A 128 11.72 6.43 12.01
C PHE A 128 12.64 5.36 12.62
N PHE A 129 13.59 5.73 13.48
CA PHE A 129 14.51 4.78 14.12
C PHE A 129 13.91 4.08 15.36
N THR A 130 12.99 4.73 16.08
CA THR A 130 12.52 4.27 17.40
C THR A 130 11.18 3.55 17.37
N ASN A 131 10.29 3.92 16.45
CA ASN A 131 8.95 3.34 16.29
C ASN A 131 8.52 3.42 14.81
N LEU A 132 9.06 2.51 14.01
CA LEU A 132 8.80 2.43 12.58
C LEU A 132 7.31 2.32 12.22
N PRO A 133 6.46 1.50 12.89
CA PRO A 133 5.02 1.49 12.62
C PRO A 133 4.35 2.85 12.79
N GLN A 134 4.72 3.59 13.85
CA GLN A 134 4.19 4.94 14.06
C GLN A 134 4.69 5.92 13.01
N ALA A 135 5.98 5.87 12.67
CA ALA A 135 6.57 6.70 11.62
C ALA A 135 5.89 6.47 10.27
N LEU A 136 5.66 5.21 9.89
CA LEU A 136 4.98 4.84 8.66
C LEU A 136 3.52 5.29 8.66
N LYS A 137 2.82 5.18 9.80
CA LYS A 137 1.44 5.65 9.89
C LYS A 137 1.37 7.17 9.71
N ARG A 138 2.28 7.91 10.35
CA ARG A 138 2.33 9.38 10.21
C ARG A 138 2.77 9.81 8.83
N SER A 139 3.67 9.08 8.18
CA SER A 139 4.13 9.42 6.83
C SER A 139 3.00 9.28 5.81
N PHE A 140 2.16 8.24 5.91
CA PHE A 140 0.96 8.10 5.09
C PHE A 140 0.04 9.33 5.19
N HIS A 141 -0.32 9.74 6.41
CA HIS A 141 -1.14 10.93 6.63
C HIS A 141 -0.45 12.22 6.16
N THR A 142 0.85 12.38 6.45
CA THR A 142 1.61 13.58 6.09
C THR A 142 1.70 13.73 4.57
N THR A 143 2.07 12.67 3.85
CA THR A 143 2.12 12.67 2.38
C THR A 143 0.75 12.95 1.78
N ASN A 144 -0.33 12.36 2.33
CA ASN A 144 -1.69 12.63 1.88
C ASN A 144 -2.08 14.12 2.05
N GLU A 145 -1.83 14.71 3.21
CA GLU A 145 -2.14 16.12 3.46
C GLU A 145 -1.33 17.05 2.55
N GLN A 146 -0.07 16.70 2.27
CA GLN A 146 0.75 17.45 1.31
C GLN A 146 0.16 17.37 -0.11
N PHE A 147 -0.25 16.18 -0.57
CA PHE A 147 -0.91 16.01 -1.86
C PHE A 147 -2.26 16.75 -1.93
N LEU A 148 -3.10 16.65 -0.89
CA LEU A 148 -4.41 17.32 -0.86
C LEU A 148 -4.30 18.84 -0.98
N LYS A 149 -3.24 19.47 -0.47
CA LYS A 149 -2.96 20.90 -0.69
C LYS A 149 -2.71 21.21 -2.16
N VAL A 150 -1.93 20.36 -2.84
CA VAL A 150 -1.69 20.47 -4.29
C VAL A 150 -3.00 20.25 -5.05
N ALA A 151 -3.74 19.19 -4.72
CA ALA A 151 -5.01 18.85 -5.36
C ALA A 151 -6.08 19.95 -5.19
N GLU A 152 -6.14 20.63 -4.05
CA GLU A 152 -7.06 21.75 -3.83
C GLU A 152 -6.70 22.98 -4.68
N LYS A 153 -5.41 23.28 -4.82
CA LYS A 153 -4.93 24.38 -5.66
C LYS A 153 -5.17 24.09 -7.15
N MET A 154 -4.86 22.87 -7.57
CA MET A 154 -4.89 22.46 -8.99
C MET A 154 -6.23 21.85 -9.41
N LYS A 155 -7.18 21.71 -8.48
CA LYS A 155 -8.49 21.07 -8.68
C LYS A 155 -8.40 19.62 -9.18
N TYR A 156 -7.41 18.88 -8.69
CA TYR A 156 -7.30 17.44 -8.95
C TYR A 156 -8.32 16.64 -8.15
N HIS A 157 -8.75 15.53 -8.76
CA HIS A 157 -9.66 14.54 -8.18
C HIS A 157 -9.00 13.17 -8.02
N ASP A 158 -7.76 13.05 -8.51
CA ASP A 158 -6.90 11.89 -8.42
C ASP A 158 -6.87 11.33 -6.99
N GLY A 159 -6.82 10.02 -6.91
CA GLY A 159 -6.42 9.32 -5.71
C GLY A 159 -5.55 8.14 -6.08
N SER A 160 -5.10 7.42 -5.07
CA SER A 160 -4.32 6.22 -5.28
C SER A 160 -4.46 5.29 -4.09
N THR A 161 -4.52 3.99 -4.36
CA THR A 161 -4.24 2.99 -3.33
C THR A 161 -2.76 3.10 -2.93
N GLY A 162 -2.32 2.28 -1.99
CA GLY A 162 -0.91 2.19 -1.68
C GLY A 162 -0.62 1.04 -0.75
N ILE A 163 0.27 0.16 -1.19
CA ILE A 163 0.84 -0.87 -0.35
C ILE A 163 2.34 -0.65 -0.25
N THR A 164 2.84 -0.67 0.98
CA THR A 164 4.26 -0.50 1.26
C THR A 164 4.77 -1.68 2.08
N ALA A 165 6.03 -2.04 1.87
CA ALA A 165 6.77 -2.98 2.69
C ALA A 165 8.10 -2.34 3.09
N VAL A 166 8.37 -2.33 4.39
CA VAL A 166 9.66 -1.92 4.94
C VAL A 166 10.34 -3.14 5.52
N VAL A 167 11.48 -3.51 4.93
CA VAL A 167 12.34 -4.59 5.44
C VAL A 167 13.45 -3.97 6.27
N ARG A 168 13.52 -4.37 7.54
CA ARG A 168 14.48 -3.85 8.52
C ARG A 168 14.81 -4.92 9.54
N ASP A 169 16.09 -5.10 9.81
CA ASP A 169 16.60 -6.14 10.71
C ASP A 169 16.10 -7.53 10.27
N SER A 170 15.41 -8.27 11.16
CA SER A 170 14.77 -9.54 10.84
C SER A 170 13.28 -9.39 10.54
N LYS A 171 12.78 -8.18 10.23
CA LYS A 171 11.35 -7.91 10.15
C LYS A 171 10.94 -7.36 8.79
N VAL A 172 9.74 -7.73 8.37
CA VAL A 172 9.00 -7.04 7.32
C VAL A 172 7.76 -6.38 7.95
N LEU A 173 7.56 -5.09 7.66
CA LEU A 173 6.37 -4.35 8.01
C LEU A 173 5.64 -3.96 6.73
N VAL A 174 4.45 -4.53 6.52
CA VAL A 174 3.57 -4.17 5.42
C VAL A 174 2.49 -3.21 5.92
N ALA A 175 2.23 -2.15 5.16
CA ALA A 175 1.15 -1.20 5.41
C ALA A 175 0.32 -1.00 4.13
N ASN A 176 -0.99 -1.25 4.21
CA ASN A 176 -1.92 -1.22 3.07
C ASN A 176 -3.02 -0.16 3.23
N VAL A 177 -3.26 0.60 2.16
CA VAL A 177 -4.46 1.41 1.91
C VAL A 177 -5.04 1.06 0.53
N GLY A 178 -6.24 0.50 0.46
CA GLY A 178 -6.87 0.05 -0.80
C GLY A 178 -6.72 -1.45 -1.04
N ASP A 179 -6.71 -1.88 -2.29
CA ASP A 179 -6.83 -3.27 -2.72
C ASP A 179 -5.64 -3.80 -3.54
N CYS A 180 -4.52 -3.07 -3.53
CA CYS A 180 -3.23 -3.72 -3.72
C CYS A 180 -2.98 -4.75 -2.62
N ARG A 181 -2.16 -5.76 -2.92
CA ARG A 181 -1.89 -6.87 -1.99
C ARG A 181 -0.42 -7.28 -1.99
N ALA A 182 0.05 -7.69 -0.81
CA ALA A 182 1.38 -8.22 -0.58
C ALA A 182 1.32 -9.64 0.00
N LEU A 183 2.25 -10.50 -0.44
CA LEU A 183 2.46 -11.86 0.02
C LEU A 183 3.92 -12.07 0.43
N ILE A 184 4.14 -12.89 1.45
CA ILE A 184 5.42 -13.57 1.68
C ILE A 184 5.28 -15.00 1.15
N ILE A 185 6.19 -15.43 0.29
CA ILE A 185 6.31 -16.81 -0.15
C ILE A 185 7.29 -17.51 0.78
N SER A 186 6.78 -18.48 1.55
CA SER A 186 7.48 -19.11 2.66
C SER A 186 7.42 -20.64 2.53
N GLY A 187 8.55 -21.27 2.19
CA GLY A 187 8.67 -22.73 2.06
C GLY A 187 7.59 -23.36 1.17
N GLY A 188 7.36 -22.80 -0.01
CA GLY A 188 6.35 -23.29 -0.96
C GLY A 188 4.92 -22.85 -0.66
N ARG A 189 4.69 -21.91 0.29
CA ARG A 189 3.34 -21.46 0.67
C ARG A 189 3.20 -19.94 0.63
N PRO A 190 2.09 -19.41 0.08
CA PRO A 190 1.81 -17.99 0.15
C PRO A 190 1.21 -17.60 1.51
N ILE A 191 1.75 -16.55 2.11
CA ILE A 191 1.28 -15.96 3.36
C ILE A 191 0.92 -14.51 3.07
N GLN A 192 -0.37 -14.21 3.12
CA GLN A 192 -0.88 -12.88 2.79
C GLN A 192 -0.59 -11.88 3.92
N MET A 193 0.04 -10.76 3.57
CA MET A 193 0.54 -9.74 4.50
C MET A 193 -0.31 -8.45 4.52
N SER A 194 -1.50 -8.49 3.93
CA SER A 194 -2.41 -7.34 3.80
C SER A 194 -3.85 -7.83 3.61
N ILE A 195 -4.83 -7.02 3.98
CA ILE A 195 -6.24 -7.26 3.68
C ILE A 195 -6.66 -6.21 2.65
N ASP A 196 -7.18 -6.65 1.51
CA ASP A 196 -7.71 -5.76 0.48
C ASP A 196 -8.91 -4.98 1.04
N GLN A 197 -8.86 -3.66 1.01
CA GLN A 197 -9.85 -2.79 1.62
C GLN A 197 -10.92 -2.40 0.61
N LYS A 198 -11.86 -3.33 0.41
CA LYS A 198 -13.01 -3.18 -0.49
C LYS A 198 -14.24 -2.66 0.27
N PRO A 199 -15.13 -1.87 -0.36
CA PRO A 199 -16.37 -1.42 0.25
C PRO A 199 -17.31 -2.56 0.67
N THR A 200 -17.11 -3.78 0.16
CA THR A 200 -17.86 -4.97 0.56
C THR A 200 -17.43 -5.53 1.91
N ASN A 201 -16.26 -5.15 2.45
CA ASN A 201 -15.77 -5.63 3.73
C ASN A 201 -16.64 -5.09 4.89
N PRO A 202 -17.14 -5.95 5.80
CA PRO A 202 -18.03 -5.50 6.88
C PRO A 202 -17.46 -4.40 7.79
N GLU A 203 -16.17 -4.50 8.14
CA GLU A 203 -15.51 -3.48 8.98
C GLU A 203 -15.32 -2.15 8.23
N GLU A 204 -15.10 -2.19 6.91
CA GLU A 204 -15.02 -0.99 6.10
C GLU A 204 -16.38 -0.32 5.94
N GLN A 205 -17.46 -1.09 5.77
CA GLN A 205 -18.82 -0.55 5.74
C GLN A 205 -19.15 0.16 7.05
N LYS A 206 -18.88 -0.47 8.19
CA LYS A 206 -19.10 0.14 9.51
C LYS A 206 -18.32 1.45 9.65
N ARG A 207 -17.03 1.46 9.27
CA ARG A 207 -16.18 2.66 9.31
C ARG A 207 -16.70 3.77 8.39
N ILE A 208 -17.08 3.43 7.16
CA ILE A 208 -17.63 4.36 6.18
C ILE A 208 -18.92 5.01 6.70
N THR A 209 -19.85 4.20 7.23
CA THR A 209 -21.11 4.70 7.80
C THR A 209 -20.88 5.58 9.03
N ALA A 210 -19.94 5.21 9.91
CA ALA A 210 -19.58 6.03 11.06
C ALA A 210 -19.00 7.41 10.67
N LEU A 211 -18.40 7.53 9.48
CA LEU A 211 -17.92 8.79 8.90
C LEU A 211 -18.98 9.52 8.07
N GLY A 212 -20.23 9.08 8.09
CA GLY A 212 -21.34 9.67 7.32
C GLY A 212 -21.35 9.30 5.83
N GLY A 213 -20.55 8.32 5.43
CA GLY A 213 -20.55 7.78 4.08
C GLY A 213 -21.56 6.65 3.88
N THR A 214 -21.73 6.23 2.64
CA THR A 214 -22.60 5.12 2.23
C THR A 214 -21.87 4.18 1.30
N VAL A 215 -22.22 2.90 1.33
CA VAL A 215 -21.79 1.91 0.34
C VAL A 215 -23.02 1.48 -0.45
N VAL A 216 -22.97 1.63 -1.77
CA VAL A 216 -24.07 1.25 -2.67
C VAL A 216 -23.55 0.52 -3.89
N TYR A 217 -24.33 -0.43 -4.39
CA TYR A 217 -23.99 -1.13 -5.62
C TYR A 217 -24.36 -0.28 -6.84
N CYS A 218 -23.37 0.01 -7.69
CA CYS A 218 -23.53 0.66 -8.98
C CYS A 218 -23.10 -0.33 -10.06
N MET A 219 -24.03 -0.77 -10.91
CA MET A 219 -23.75 -1.75 -11.98
C MET A 219 -23.03 -3.01 -11.47
N GLY A 220 -23.47 -3.54 -10.32
CA GLY A 220 -22.89 -4.73 -9.70
C GLY A 220 -21.63 -4.50 -8.86
N VAL A 221 -21.04 -3.29 -8.86
CA VAL A 221 -19.84 -2.97 -8.09
C VAL A 221 -20.20 -2.11 -6.87
N ALA A 222 -19.77 -2.52 -5.68
CA ALA A 222 -19.95 -1.74 -4.46
C ALA A 222 -19.08 -0.49 -4.50
N ARG A 223 -19.68 0.69 -4.27
CA ARG A 223 -18.99 1.98 -4.31
C ARG A 223 -19.29 2.84 -3.10
N VAL A 224 -18.25 3.47 -2.55
CA VAL A 224 -18.34 4.49 -1.51
C VAL A 224 -18.92 5.76 -2.11
N ASN A 225 -20.02 6.25 -1.54
CA ASN A 225 -20.75 7.43 -1.99
C ASN A 225 -21.02 7.44 -3.50
N ARG A 226 -21.31 6.27 -4.10
CA ARG A 226 -21.55 6.03 -5.54
C ARG A 226 -20.34 6.24 -6.45
N VAL A 227 -19.17 6.58 -5.91
CA VAL A 227 -17.99 6.99 -6.70
C VAL A 227 -16.91 5.91 -6.69
N LEU A 228 -16.37 5.58 -5.51
CA LEU A 228 -15.08 4.88 -5.43
C LEU A 228 -15.24 3.39 -5.07
N ALA A 229 -14.55 2.51 -5.79
CA ALA A 229 -14.62 1.06 -5.60
C ALA A 229 -13.64 0.51 -4.54
N VAL A 230 -12.82 1.38 -3.94
CA VAL A 230 -11.95 1.10 -2.79
C VAL A 230 -12.41 1.88 -1.56
N SER A 231 -12.17 1.36 -0.36
CA SER A 231 -12.62 2.01 0.88
C SER A 231 -11.58 2.93 1.53
N ARG A 232 -10.29 2.76 1.22
CA ARG A 232 -9.18 3.58 1.70
C ARG A 232 -8.26 3.92 0.54
N ALA A 233 -7.71 5.14 0.54
CA ALA A 233 -6.81 5.64 -0.50
C ALA A 233 -6.13 6.93 -0.02
N PHE A 234 -5.07 7.31 -0.72
CA PHE A 234 -4.52 8.66 -0.77
C PHE A 234 -5.34 9.55 -1.71
N GLY A 235 -5.31 10.86 -1.48
CA GLY A 235 -5.95 11.84 -2.35
C GLY A 235 -7.48 11.83 -2.23
N ASN A 236 -8.18 11.71 -3.35
CA ASN A 236 -9.65 11.75 -3.42
C ASN A 236 -10.25 12.96 -2.69
N ARG A 237 -9.80 14.16 -3.06
CA ARG A 237 -10.17 15.44 -2.41
C ARG A 237 -11.65 15.60 -2.07
N THR A 238 -12.55 15.18 -2.95
CA THR A 238 -14.02 15.28 -2.77
C THR A 238 -14.60 14.25 -1.81
N LEU A 239 -13.88 13.17 -1.50
CA LEU A 239 -14.28 12.09 -0.61
C LEU A 239 -13.44 12.03 0.68
N ARG A 240 -12.55 13.00 0.91
CA ARG A 240 -11.56 13.00 2.01
C ARG A 240 -12.12 12.86 3.43
N SER A 241 -13.43 13.08 3.62
CA SER A 241 -14.10 12.85 4.92
C SER A 241 -14.31 11.37 5.23
N VAL A 242 -14.40 10.52 4.19
CA VAL A 242 -14.72 9.09 4.30
C VAL A 242 -13.55 8.23 3.81
N ILE A 243 -12.88 8.67 2.74
CA ILE A 243 -11.69 8.03 2.16
C ILE A 243 -10.46 8.67 2.78
N ARG A 244 -9.71 7.88 3.53
CA ARG A 244 -8.54 8.30 4.30
C ARG A 244 -7.41 7.30 4.09
N PRO A 245 -6.13 7.73 4.19
CA PRO A 245 -4.97 6.86 4.10
C PRO A 245 -4.69 6.15 5.44
N ASP A 246 -5.74 5.66 6.11
CA ASP A 246 -5.62 4.95 7.37
C ASP A 246 -5.03 3.55 7.09
N ALA A 247 -3.70 3.42 7.11
CA ALA A 247 -3.06 2.17 6.77
C ALA A 247 -3.35 1.07 7.80
N GLU A 248 -3.70 -0.12 7.29
CA GLU A 248 -3.68 -1.34 8.09
C GLU A 248 -2.29 -1.96 7.98
N MET A 249 -1.72 -2.34 9.12
CA MET A 249 -0.34 -2.80 9.19
C MET A 249 -0.25 -4.23 9.68
N MET A 250 0.62 -5.01 9.03
CA MET A 250 1.01 -6.35 9.46
C MET A 250 2.53 -6.41 9.55
N GLN A 251 3.04 -6.89 10.68
CA GLN A 251 4.46 -7.12 10.89
C GLN A 251 4.73 -8.62 11.05
N ARG A 252 5.84 -9.08 10.47
CA ARG A 252 6.31 -10.46 10.59
C ARG A 252 7.81 -10.50 10.82
N GLU A 253 8.25 -11.42 11.67
CA GLU A 253 9.64 -11.85 11.74
C GLU A 253 9.94 -12.78 10.56
N LEU A 254 10.98 -12.43 9.81
CA LEU A 254 11.50 -13.21 8.71
C LEU A 254 12.20 -14.46 9.24
N THR A 255 11.95 -15.56 8.55
CA THR A 255 12.52 -16.87 8.84
C THR A 255 13.31 -17.37 7.64
N LYS A 256 14.18 -18.36 7.86
CA LYS A 256 14.98 -18.99 6.78
C LYS A 256 14.13 -19.59 5.64
N ASP A 257 12.84 -19.81 5.89
CA ASP A 257 11.91 -20.37 4.92
C ASP A 257 11.26 -19.25 4.05
N ASP A 258 11.46 -17.97 4.39
CA ASP A 258 10.90 -16.83 3.64
C ASP A 258 11.79 -16.51 2.43
N ASP A 259 11.30 -16.85 1.23
CA ASP A 259 12.05 -16.75 -0.01
C ASP A 259 11.80 -15.44 -0.74
N TYR A 260 10.54 -15.03 -0.84
CA TYR A 260 10.13 -13.85 -1.60
C TYR A 260 9.10 -13.00 -0.87
N LEU A 261 9.21 -11.68 -1.03
CA LEU A 261 8.11 -10.74 -0.86
C LEU A 261 7.58 -10.39 -2.26
N VAL A 262 6.27 -10.52 -2.46
CA VAL A 262 5.58 -10.15 -3.72
C VAL A 262 4.52 -9.10 -3.41
N MET A 263 4.50 -8.01 -4.15
CA MET A 263 3.52 -6.92 -4.04
C MET A 263 2.96 -6.60 -5.42
N ALA A 264 1.65 -6.48 -5.59
CA ALA A 264 1.06 -6.13 -6.89
C ALA A 264 -0.22 -5.30 -6.77
N SER A 265 -0.61 -4.62 -7.87
CA SER A 265 -1.92 -3.97 -8.04
C SER A 265 -3.05 -4.98 -8.25
N ASP A 266 -4.31 -4.55 -8.13
CA ASP A 266 -5.48 -5.40 -8.30
C ASP A 266 -5.57 -6.00 -9.71
N GLY A 267 -5.01 -5.33 -10.72
CA GLY A 267 -4.84 -5.84 -12.07
C GLY A 267 -4.16 -7.21 -12.15
N LEU A 268 -3.36 -7.57 -11.14
CA LEU A 268 -2.85 -8.93 -10.97
C LEU A 268 -3.81 -9.82 -10.16
N TRP A 269 -4.27 -9.33 -9.00
CA TRP A 269 -5.02 -10.10 -8.01
C TRP A 269 -6.45 -10.45 -8.43
N ASP A 270 -7.00 -9.73 -9.41
CA ASP A 270 -8.32 -9.99 -9.97
C ASP A 270 -8.33 -11.27 -10.83
N VAL A 271 -7.17 -11.71 -11.34
CA VAL A 271 -7.05 -12.87 -12.25
C VAL A 271 -6.10 -13.97 -11.74
N LEU A 272 -5.22 -13.66 -10.79
CA LEU A 272 -4.34 -14.62 -10.13
C LEU A 272 -4.68 -14.81 -8.65
N LYS A 273 -4.77 -16.08 -8.22
CA LYS A 273 -4.88 -16.43 -6.80
C LYS A 273 -3.50 -16.38 -6.15
N ASN A 274 -3.47 -16.23 -4.82
CA ASN A 274 -2.22 -16.28 -4.05
C ASN A 274 -1.39 -17.54 -4.33
N LYS A 275 -2.05 -18.68 -4.58
CA LYS A 275 -1.38 -19.94 -4.94
C LYS A 275 -0.74 -19.86 -6.33
N ASP A 276 -1.41 -19.28 -7.32
CA ASP A 276 -0.83 -19.12 -8.67
C ASP A 276 0.48 -18.33 -8.59
N VAL A 277 0.50 -17.26 -7.81
CA VAL A 277 1.71 -16.44 -7.60
C VAL A 277 2.83 -17.24 -6.95
N CYS A 278 2.51 -18.02 -5.91
CA CYS A 278 3.47 -18.93 -5.28
C CYS A 278 4.05 -19.94 -6.28
N ASP A 279 3.21 -20.54 -7.12
CA ASP A 279 3.65 -21.53 -8.11
C ASP A 279 4.60 -20.89 -9.14
N VAL A 280 4.34 -19.65 -9.56
CA VAL A 280 5.25 -18.90 -10.47
C VAL A 280 6.59 -18.60 -9.81
N CYS A 281 6.63 -18.24 -8.52
CA CYS A 281 7.89 -17.98 -7.80
C CYS A 281 8.83 -19.20 -7.77
N TYR A 282 8.31 -20.43 -7.81
CA TYR A 282 9.09 -21.67 -7.87
C TYR A 282 9.19 -22.26 -9.29
N SER A 283 8.71 -21.54 -10.30
CA SER A 283 8.80 -21.98 -11.69
C SER A 283 10.26 -22.03 -12.14
N PRO A 284 10.74 -23.16 -12.70
CA PRO A 284 12.12 -23.28 -13.21
C PRO A 284 12.47 -22.23 -14.27
N PHE A 285 11.48 -21.74 -15.02
CA PHE A 285 11.67 -20.73 -16.07
C PHE A 285 12.17 -19.40 -15.51
N THR A 286 11.82 -19.07 -14.27
CA THR A 286 12.20 -17.80 -13.64
C THR A 286 13.62 -17.82 -13.07
N GLN A 287 14.24 -19.00 -12.96
CA GLN A 287 15.59 -19.20 -12.41
C GLN A 287 15.79 -18.52 -11.03
N CYS A 288 14.73 -18.46 -10.21
CA CYS A 288 14.73 -17.79 -8.91
C CYS A 288 15.11 -16.28 -8.99
N ASN A 289 15.01 -15.67 -10.17
CA ASN A 289 15.34 -14.27 -10.43
C ASN A 289 14.11 -13.39 -10.20
N PRO A 290 14.14 -12.42 -9.27
CA PRO A 290 12.99 -11.56 -8.98
C PRO A 290 12.43 -10.79 -10.18
N GLN A 291 13.28 -10.35 -11.12
CA GLN A 291 12.84 -9.64 -12.32
C GLN A 291 12.04 -10.57 -13.23
N SER A 292 12.57 -11.76 -13.51
CA SER A 292 11.87 -12.76 -14.33
C SER A 292 10.58 -13.25 -13.68
N ILE A 293 10.53 -13.37 -12.35
CA ILE A 293 9.29 -13.69 -11.62
C ILE A 293 8.26 -12.56 -11.81
N ALA A 294 8.66 -11.29 -11.64
CA ALA A 294 7.76 -10.15 -11.81
C ALA A 294 7.19 -10.08 -13.24
N GLU A 295 8.03 -10.29 -14.26
CA GLU A 295 7.63 -10.31 -15.67
C GLU A 295 6.65 -11.45 -15.96
N GLU A 296 6.95 -12.66 -15.48
CA GLU A 296 6.07 -13.83 -15.68
C GLU A 296 4.71 -13.63 -15.00
N LEU A 297 4.69 -13.04 -13.80
CA LEU A 297 3.45 -12.75 -13.07
C LEU A 297 2.58 -11.74 -13.82
N VAL A 298 3.17 -10.64 -14.30
CA VAL A 298 2.44 -9.63 -15.09
C VAL A 298 1.96 -10.23 -16.42
N HIS A 299 2.82 -10.98 -17.10
CA HIS A 299 2.46 -11.65 -18.35
C HIS A 299 1.31 -12.66 -18.15
N ALA A 300 1.37 -13.47 -17.11
CA ALA A 300 0.30 -14.42 -16.75
C ALA A 300 -1.02 -13.70 -16.45
N ALA A 301 -0.98 -12.56 -15.76
CA ALA A 301 -2.18 -11.76 -15.50
C ALA A 301 -2.82 -11.23 -16.80
N LEU A 302 -2.01 -10.68 -17.70
CA LEU A 302 -2.47 -10.20 -19.01
C LEU A 302 -3.04 -11.35 -19.87
N GLN A 303 -2.37 -12.51 -19.89
CA GLN A 303 -2.86 -13.70 -20.60
C GLN A 303 -4.17 -14.25 -20.04
N ARG A 304 -4.39 -14.13 -18.72
CA ARG A 304 -5.66 -14.51 -18.07
C ARG A 304 -6.75 -13.45 -18.19
N GLY A 305 -6.53 -12.40 -18.97
CA GLY A 305 -7.54 -11.43 -19.34
C GLY A 305 -7.64 -10.23 -18.40
N SER A 306 -6.58 -9.89 -17.67
CA SER A 306 -6.53 -8.61 -16.96
C SER A 306 -6.75 -7.44 -17.94
N MET A 307 -7.65 -6.54 -17.57
CA MET A 307 -8.01 -5.36 -18.36
C MET A 307 -7.49 -4.06 -17.70
N ASP A 308 -6.67 -4.19 -16.67
CA ASP A 308 -6.15 -3.07 -15.89
C ASP A 308 -4.67 -2.76 -16.19
N ASN A 309 -4.16 -1.69 -15.58
CA ASN A 309 -2.74 -1.57 -15.29
C ASN A 309 -2.32 -2.72 -14.38
N VAL A 310 -1.13 -3.27 -14.64
CA VAL A 310 -0.62 -4.39 -13.85
C VAL A 310 0.82 -4.08 -13.47
N THR A 311 1.06 -3.93 -12.18
CA THR A 311 2.40 -3.73 -11.61
C THR A 311 2.67 -4.79 -10.57
N CYS A 312 3.86 -5.39 -10.60
CA CYS A 312 4.31 -6.39 -9.66
C CYS A 312 5.76 -6.13 -9.25
N ILE A 313 6.02 -6.09 -7.95
CA ILE A 313 7.34 -6.01 -7.33
C ILE A 313 7.62 -7.36 -6.66
N VAL A 314 8.80 -7.92 -6.92
CA VAL A 314 9.29 -9.15 -6.27
C VAL A 314 10.62 -8.82 -5.60
N VAL A 315 10.78 -9.22 -4.34
CA VAL A 315 12.01 -9.04 -3.56
C VAL A 315 12.47 -10.40 -3.07
N ARG A 316 13.72 -10.78 -3.35
CA ARG A 316 14.33 -12.00 -2.82
C ARG A 316 14.83 -11.76 -1.40
N LEU A 317 14.33 -12.56 -0.46
CA LEU A 317 14.62 -12.43 0.97
C LEU A 317 15.69 -13.41 1.45
N THR A 318 15.92 -14.52 0.75
CA THR A 318 16.77 -15.63 1.20
C THR A 318 18.18 -15.19 1.63
N ASP A 319 18.88 -14.44 0.79
CA ASP A 319 20.27 -14.00 1.06
C ASP A 319 20.33 -13.03 2.26
N TYR A 320 19.34 -12.14 2.37
CA TYR A 320 19.24 -11.17 3.44
C TYR A 320 18.97 -11.85 4.79
N VAL A 321 18.01 -12.78 4.81
CA VAL A 321 17.68 -13.55 6.02
C VAL A 321 18.88 -14.38 6.47
N GLN A 322 19.57 -15.06 5.56
CA GLN A 322 20.77 -15.82 5.90
C GLN A 322 21.84 -14.92 6.53
N ARG A 323 22.08 -13.72 5.96
CA ARG A 323 23.05 -12.75 6.49
C ARG A 323 22.66 -12.25 7.88
N ILE A 324 21.43 -11.80 8.07
CA ILE A 324 20.99 -11.20 9.35
C ILE A 324 20.88 -12.26 10.45
N LEU A 325 20.36 -13.45 10.15
CA LEU A 325 20.28 -14.54 11.13
C LEU A 325 21.67 -15.11 11.47
N GLY A 326 22.58 -15.20 10.48
CA GLY A 326 23.97 -15.59 10.70
C GLY A 326 24.71 -14.61 11.61
N ALA A 327 24.55 -13.30 11.38
CA ALA A 327 25.14 -12.26 12.24
C ALA A 327 24.63 -12.34 13.69
N ARG A 328 23.33 -12.60 13.88
CA ARG A 328 22.75 -12.81 15.22
C ARG A 328 23.30 -14.03 15.93
N ALA A 329 23.47 -15.15 15.22
CA ALA A 329 24.07 -16.35 15.78
C ALA A 329 25.53 -16.11 16.19
N ALA A 330 26.30 -15.37 15.39
CA ALA A 330 27.69 -15.01 15.71
C ALA A 330 27.80 -14.05 16.90
N ALA A 331 26.85 -13.12 17.06
CA ALA A 331 26.78 -12.22 18.21
C ALA A 331 26.32 -12.91 19.51
N GLY A 332 25.82 -14.16 19.43
CA GLY A 332 25.28 -14.94 20.54
C GLY A 332 26.12 -16.14 21.00
N GLY A 333 27.45 -16.12 20.85
CA GLY A 333 28.37 -17.18 21.35
C GLY A 333 28.20 -17.51 22.85
N PRO A 334 28.57 -18.72 23.30
CA PRO A 334 27.81 -19.50 24.28
C PRO A 334 27.69 -18.81 25.64
N ALA A 335 26.46 -18.49 26.03
CA ALA A 335 26.12 -18.25 27.42
C ALA A 335 26.38 -19.55 28.19
N GLY A 336 27.30 -19.48 29.15
CA GLY A 336 27.68 -20.59 30.01
C GLY A 336 26.48 -21.26 30.66
N ALA A 337 26.59 -22.58 30.81
CA ALA A 337 25.65 -23.42 31.52
C ALA A 337 25.28 -22.82 32.88
N GLY A 338 24.02 -22.39 33.01
CA GLY A 338 23.38 -22.02 34.27
C GLY A 338 22.12 -22.88 34.42
N ALA A 339 22.25 -23.96 35.16
CA ALA A 339 21.15 -24.83 35.54
C ALA A 339 20.12 -24.05 36.39
N GLY A 340 18.83 -24.26 36.12
CA GLY A 340 17.74 -23.82 36.98
C GLY A 340 16.37 -24.02 36.32
N GLY A 341 15.66 -25.09 36.70
CA GLY A 341 14.23 -25.28 36.42
C GLY A 341 13.40 -24.10 36.95
N VAL A 342 12.17 -23.87 36.50
CA VAL A 342 11.01 -24.77 36.62
C VAL A 342 9.87 -24.35 35.68
N ALA A 343 8.99 -25.31 35.41
CA ALA A 343 7.81 -25.26 34.57
C ALA A 343 6.74 -24.21 34.98
N GLY A 344 5.90 -23.83 34.02
CA GLY A 344 4.63 -23.15 34.29
C GLY A 344 3.96 -22.56 33.05
N SER A 345 3.21 -23.39 32.31
CA SER A 345 2.24 -22.95 31.30
C SER A 345 1.06 -22.24 31.95
N ALA A 346 0.61 -21.10 31.42
CA ALA A 346 -0.79 -20.67 31.56
C ALA A 346 -1.17 -19.63 30.50
N ALA A 347 -2.17 -20.00 29.68
CA ALA A 347 -2.92 -19.12 28.80
C ALA A 347 -3.78 -18.14 29.62
N LEU A 348 -3.84 -16.88 29.18
CA LEU A 348 -4.74 -15.86 29.73
C LEU A 348 -5.94 -15.69 28.78
N GLN A 349 -7.04 -16.32 29.18
CA GLN A 349 -8.38 -16.12 28.63
C GLN A 349 -9.05 -14.98 29.39
N ALA A 350 -9.55 -13.99 28.67
CA ALA A 350 -10.22 -12.81 29.24
C ALA A 350 -11.61 -13.17 29.79
N SER A 351 -11.86 -12.80 31.05
CA SER A 351 -13.15 -12.87 31.73
C SER A 351 -13.75 -11.47 31.87
N MET A 352 -15.02 -11.34 31.46
CA MET A 352 -15.90 -10.20 31.80
C MET A 352 -16.46 -10.38 33.22
N PRO A 353 -16.69 -9.30 33.99
CA PRO A 353 -17.28 -9.42 35.32
C PRO A 353 -18.82 -9.42 35.26
N GLY A 354 -19.43 -10.42 35.88
CA GLY A 354 -20.84 -10.42 36.26
C GLY A 354 -20.98 -10.20 37.76
N GLY A 355 -21.72 -9.16 38.16
CA GLY A 355 -22.19 -8.96 39.53
C GLY A 355 -23.59 -9.52 39.71
N GLY A 356 -23.78 -10.38 40.72
CA GLY A 356 -25.08 -10.75 41.28
C GLY A 356 -25.78 -9.53 41.91
N GLY A 357 -27.04 -9.52 42.29
CA GLY A 357 -28.07 -10.49 42.69
C GLY A 357 -29.21 -9.63 43.30
N GLY A 358 -30.43 -10.05 43.57
CA GLY A 358 -31.14 -11.32 43.48
C GLY A 358 -32.62 -11.09 43.88
N GLN A 359 -33.40 -12.18 43.80
CA GLN A 359 -34.71 -12.45 44.44
C GLN A 359 -35.87 -11.47 44.15
N SER A 360 -37.09 -11.86 43.78
CA SER A 360 -37.92 -13.00 44.20
C SER A 360 -39.21 -13.03 43.36
N GLY A 361 -39.96 -14.13 43.37
CA GLY A 361 -41.43 -14.08 43.19
C GLY A 361 -42.02 -14.74 41.95
N SER A 362 -42.21 -16.06 42.04
CA SER A 362 -43.43 -16.84 41.69
C SER A 362 -44.28 -16.54 40.43
N HIS A 363 -44.60 -17.66 39.77
CA HIS A 363 -45.92 -18.10 39.26
C HIS A 363 -46.21 -18.14 37.75
N VAL A 364 -46.36 -19.41 37.30
CA VAL A 364 -47.34 -20.03 36.36
C VAL A 364 -47.43 -19.53 34.91
N GLY A 365 -47.31 -20.48 33.98
CA GLY A 365 -47.83 -20.34 32.62
C GLY A 365 -47.31 -21.39 31.64
N LEU A 366 -47.94 -22.58 31.63
CA LEU A 366 -47.88 -23.54 30.52
C LEU A 366 -48.45 -22.94 29.23
N GLU A 367 -47.93 -23.36 28.07
CA GLU A 367 -48.59 -23.77 26.80
C GLU A 367 -47.52 -23.75 25.69
N ARG A 368 -46.90 -24.88 25.28
CA ARG A 368 -47.30 -25.92 24.30
C ARG A 368 -47.69 -25.46 22.88
N SER A 369 -46.91 -26.02 21.94
CA SER A 369 -47.21 -26.35 20.53
C SER A 369 -47.24 -25.17 19.54
N SER A 370 -46.79 -25.29 18.29
CA SER A 370 -46.90 -26.43 17.38
C SER A 370 -45.85 -26.43 16.25
N SER A 371 -45.41 -27.64 15.91
CA SER A 371 -44.68 -28.01 14.69
C SER A 371 -45.49 -27.79 13.40
N LEU A 372 -44.82 -27.45 12.30
CA LEU A 372 -45.14 -27.83 10.91
C LEU A 372 -43.83 -27.81 10.10
N LYS A 373 -43.21 -28.98 9.84
CA LYS A 373 -43.35 -29.87 8.67
C LYS A 373 -42.63 -29.40 7.40
N ASN A 374 -41.62 -30.21 7.04
CA ASN A 374 -40.93 -30.37 5.77
C ASN A 374 -41.84 -30.27 4.53
N VAL A 375 -41.30 -29.69 3.45
CA VAL A 375 -41.40 -30.27 2.09
C VAL A 375 -40.10 -29.98 1.33
N ALA A 376 -39.39 -31.05 0.97
CA ALA A 376 -38.39 -31.06 -0.08
C ALA A 376 -39.09 -31.30 -1.43
N GLN A 377 -38.70 -30.57 -2.47
CA GLN A 377 -38.97 -30.96 -3.85
C GLN A 377 -37.74 -30.71 -4.71
N THR A 378 -37.15 -31.83 -5.12
CA THR A 378 -36.31 -31.99 -6.31
C THR A 378 -37.17 -31.76 -7.56
N ASN A 379 -36.62 -31.10 -8.59
CA ASN A 379 -36.94 -31.50 -9.96
C ASN A 379 -35.83 -31.12 -10.95
N SER A 380 -35.34 -32.18 -11.59
CA SER A 380 -34.64 -32.25 -12.87
C SER A 380 -35.47 -31.67 -14.02
N GLY A 381 -34.81 -31.16 -15.06
CA GLY A 381 -35.47 -30.90 -16.35
C GLY A 381 -34.64 -30.10 -17.35
N ALA A 382 -33.80 -30.80 -18.12
CA ALA A 382 -33.22 -30.30 -19.37
C ALA A 382 -34.15 -30.62 -20.56
N SER A 383 -34.31 -29.66 -21.49
CA SER A 383 -34.62 -29.83 -22.93
C SER A 383 -34.90 -28.43 -23.53
N LEU A 384 -34.03 -27.84 -24.37
CA LEU A 384 -33.84 -28.00 -25.83
C LEU A 384 -34.94 -27.38 -26.73
N LEU A 385 -34.43 -26.55 -27.66
CA LEU A 385 -34.91 -26.17 -29.01
C LEU A 385 -36.05 -25.15 -29.16
N ARG A 386 -35.72 -24.02 -29.82
CA ARG A 386 -36.32 -23.64 -31.11
C ARG A 386 -35.37 -22.76 -31.95
N GLN A 387 -34.95 -23.32 -33.08
CA GLN A 387 -34.40 -22.63 -34.25
C GLN A 387 -35.51 -21.86 -34.99
N LEU A 388 -35.16 -20.77 -35.65
CA LEU A 388 -35.87 -20.23 -36.80
C LEU A 388 -34.87 -20.02 -37.94
N ASP A 389 -35.10 -20.71 -39.05
CA ASP A 389 -34.42 -20.57 -40.33
C ASP A 389 -35.14 -19.55 -41.24
N SER A 390 -34.36 -18.63 -41.82
CA SER A 390 -34.11 -18.36 -43.26
C SER A 390 -35.30 -18.19 -44.24
N PRO A 391 -35.22 -17.35 -45.31
CA PRO A 391 -34.23 -17.46 -46.43
C PRO A 391 -33.68 -16.07 -46.90
N GLY A 392 -32.67 -15.89 -47.76
CA GLY A 392 -31.89 -16.71 -48.67
C GLY A 392 -31.52 -15.86 -49.91
N LEU A 393 -30.39 -16.19 -50.58
CA LEU A 393 -29.82 -15.66 -51.84
C LEU A 393 -28.81 -14.49 -51.67
N GLY A 394 -27.58 -14.51 -52.21
CA GLY A 394 -27.03 -15.36 -53.25
C GLY A 394 -25.49 -15.40 -53.27
N ASN A 395 -25.03 -16.43 -53.96
CA ASN A 395 -23.71 -17.00 -54.09
C ASN A 395 -22.84 -16.21 -55.12
N HIS A 396 -21.54 -16.00 -54.86
CA HIS A 396 -20.51 -15.99 -55.90
C HIS A 396 -19.12 -16.37 -55.34
N ASN A 397 -18.63 -17.52 -55.81
CA ASN A 397 -17.24 -17.95 -55.83
C ASN A 397 -16.37 -16.98 -56.65
N ASN A 398 -15.12 -16.73 -56.24
CA ASN A 398 -13.95 -17.42 -56.80
C ASN A 398 -12.61 -16.96 -56.19
N ASN A 399 -11.74 -17.95 -55.97
CA ASN A 399 -10.27 -17.95 -56.03
C ASN A 399 -9.60 -16.70 -56.64
N ASN A 400 -8.45 -16.25 -56.13
CA ASN A 400 -7.12 -16.86 -56.33
C ASN A 400 -5.99 -15.97 -55.75
N ASN A 401 -5.00 -16.63 -55.16
CA ASN A 401 -3.55 -16.44 -55.27
C ASN A 401 -2.83 -15.07 -55.25
N ASN A 402 -1.73 -15.11 -54.48
CA ASN A 402 -0.36 -14.66 -54.78
C ASN A 402 0.14 -13.27 -54.34
N ASN A 403 1.13 -13.36 -53.45
CA ASN A 403 2.49 -12.80 -53.48
C ASN A 403 2.75 -11.28 -53.49
N ASN A 404 3.68 -10.95 -52.60
CA ASN A 404 4.73 -9.93 -52.66
C ASN A 404 4.32 -8.46 -52.82
N ASN A 405 4.55 -7.67 -51.77
CA ASN A 405 5.81 -6.94 -51.61
C ASN A 405 6.02 -6.50 -50.16
#